data_AF-L8JLR3-F1
#
_entry.id   AF-L8JLR3-F1
#
_cell.length_a   1.000
_cell.length_b   1.000
_cell.length_c   1.000
_cell.angle_alpha   90.00
_cell.angle_beta   90.00
_cell.angle_gamma   90.00
#
_symmetry.space_group_name_H-M   'P 1'
#
loop_
_entity.id
_entity.type
_entity.pdbx_description
1 polymer ?
#
loop_
_entity_poly.entity_id
_entity_poly.type
_entity_poly.pdbx_seq_one_letter_code
_entity_poly.pdbx_strand_id
1 'polypeptide(L)'
;MNLVKKEYYVFHYDSLSKQFNFQVNYDAIQAVALGNLIFDRSKTDEVTKTDDFYILRQHSGSVDLHNYVNPKTMKIERVEMLEKPSKNSAVIRYNDFHMLEQYALPFSGIISLFYQGKAGKLNTVIEFEYNKADIEDKELKFPFNIPKKYERK
;
A
#
# COMPACT_ATOMS: atom_id res chain seq x y z
N MET A 1 12.34 9.27 8.93
CA MET A 1 13.51 10.03 9.45
C MET A 1 12.99 11.10 10.40
N ASN A 2 13.29 11.04 11.69
CA ASN A 2 12.85 12.08 12.63
C ASN A 2 13.95 13.15 12.73
N LEU A 3 13.74 14.30 12.08
CA LEU A 3 14.71 15.40 12.04
C LEU A 3 14.98 16.04 13.42
N VAL A 4 14.01 15.95 14.34
CA VAL A 4 14.05 16.58 15.66
C VAL A 4 14.83 15.71 16.67
N LYS A 5 14.71 14.38 16.56
CA LYS A 5 15.41 13.43 17.47
C LYS A 5 16.70 12.83 16.91
N LYS A 6 17.02 13.06 15.63
CA LYS A 6 18.16 12.43 14.92
C LYS A 6 18.15 10.90 15.00
N GLU A 7 16.96 10.30 15.13
CA GLU A 7 16.78 8.85 15.14
C GLU A 7 16.21 8.41 13.78
N TYR A 8 16.76 7.32 13.25
CA TYR A 8 16.14 6.57 12.16
C TYR A 8 15.86 5.16 12.67
N TYR A 9 14.60 4.75 12.56
CA TYR A 9 14.18 3.40 12.94
C TYR A 9 14.35 2.51 11.72
N VAL A 10 15.16 1.46 11.84
CA VAL A 10 15.14 0.37 10.86
C VAL A 10 14.02 -0.58 11.28
N PHE A 11 12.79 -0.27 10.88
CA PHE A 11 11.74 -1.28 10.96
C PHE A 11 12.01 -2.30 9.86
N HIS A 12 12.34 -3.53 10.27
CA HIS A 12 12.41 -4.64 9.34
C HIS A 12 10.98 -4.94 8.86
N TYR A 13 10.78 -4.92 7.55
CA TYR A 13 9.54 -5.30 6.87
C TYR A 13 8.94 -6.62 7.38
N ASP A 14 9.81 -7.55 7.79
CA ASP A 14 9.43 -8.82 8.42
C ASP A 14 8.60 -8.67 9.69
N SER A 15 8.89 -7.65 10.51
CA SER A 15 8.14 -7.39 11.75
C SER A 15 6.72 -6.93 11.46
N LEU A 16 6.55 -6.05 10.47
CA LEU A 16 5.22 -5.60 10.03
C LEU A 16 4.45 -6.76 9.40
N SER A 17 5.14 -7.57 8.60
CA SER A 17 4.55 -8.74 7.95
C SER A 17 4.02 -9.74 8.97
N LYS A 18 4.80 -10.03 10.02
CA LYS A 18 4.37 -10.90 11.13
C LYS A 18 3.21 -10.32 11.93
N GLN A 19 3.18 -9.00 12.12
CA GLN A 19 2.15 -8.34 12.92
C GLN A 19 0.80 -8.31 12.21
N PHE A 20 0.78 -7.96 10.92
CA PHE A 20 -0.46 -7.83 10.15
C PHE A 20 -0.86 -9.13 9.46
N ASN A 21 0.08 -10.07 9.32
CA ASN A 21 -0.07 -11.29 8.54
C ASN A 21 -0.35 -11.00 7.04
N PHE A 22 0.19 -9.88 6.57
CA PHE A 22 0.26 -9.50 5.17
C PHE A 22 1.74 -9.46 4.76
N GLN A 23 2.07 -9.74 3.51
CA GLN A 23 3.44 -9.54 3.03
C GLN A 23 3.69 -8.04 2.85
N VAL A 24 4.30 -7.41 3.84
CA VAL A 24 4.69 -6.00 3.80
C VAL A 24 6.15 -5.94 3.38
N ASN A 25 6.42 -5.51 2.15
CA ASN A 25 7.77 -5.28 1.61
C ASN A 25 7.80 -3.96 0.83
N TYR A 26 8.97 -3.60 0.28
CA TYR A 26 9.11 -2.37 -0.50
C TYR A 26 8.13 -2.30 -1.68
N ASP A 27 8.02 -3.38 -2.45
CA ASP A 27 7.17 -3.43 -3.64
C ASP A 27 5.69 -3.24 -3.30
N ALA A 28 5.22 -3.88 -2.22
CA ALA A 28 3.86 -3.73 -1.73
C ALA A 28 3.58 -2.29 -1.26
N ILE A 29 4.51 -1.68 -0.52
CA ILE A 29 4.37 -0.30 -0.07
C ILE A 29 4.36 0.66 -1.26
N GLN A 30 5.25 0.46 -2.23
CA GLN A 30 5.28 1.26 -3.45
C GLN A 30 4.00 1.09 -4.26
N ALA A 31 3.50 -0.13 -4.41
CA ALA A 31 2.25 -0.41 -5.10
C ALA A 31 1.07 0.32 -4.43
N VAL A 32 0.99 0.24 -3.10
CA VAL A 32 -0.03 0.97 -2.34
C VAL A 32 0.12 2.49 -2.52
N ALA A 33 1.34 3.02 -2.39
CA ALA A 33 1.59 4.44 -2.54
C ALA A 33 1.18 5.00 -3.92
N LEU A 34 1.26 4.17 -4.97
CA LEU A 34 0.97 4.54 -6.36
C LEU A 34 -0.44 4.15 -6.84
N GLY A 35 -1.24 3.43 -6.04
CA GLY A 35 -2.54 2.92 -6.48
C GLY A 35 -2.47 1.76 -7.48
N ASN A 36 -1.40 0.96 -7.40
CA ASN A 36 -1.18 -0.22 -8.24
C ASN A 36 -1.59 -1.52 -7.54
N LEU A 37 -1.60 -2.63 -8.29
CA LEU A 37 -1.82 -3.96 -7.73
C LEU A 37 -0.70 -4.31 -6.74
N ILE A 38 -1.08 -4.76 -5.55
CA ILE A 38 -0.12 -5.23 -4.52
C ILE A 38 0.48 -6.58 -4.91
N PHE A 39 -0.32 -7.43 -5.57
CA PHE A 39 0.11 -8.72 -6.09
C PHE A 39 -0.14 -8.78 -7.59
N ASP A 40 0.85 -9.28 -8.33
CA ASP A 40 0.70 -9.51 -9.77
C ASP A 40 -0.47 -10.45 -10.06
N ARG A 41 -1.12 -10.20 -11.19
CA ARG A 41 -2.25 -11.03 -11.62
C ARG A 41 -1.76 -12.42 -12.02
N SER A 42 -2.45 -13.44 -11.50
CA SER A 42 -2.24 -14.85 -11.86
C SER A 42 -3.37 -15.39 -12.74
N LYS A 43 -3.16 -16.59 -13.32
CA LYS A 43 -4.19 -17.28 -14.13
C LYS A 43 -5.37 -17.79 -13.30
N THR A 44 -5.18 -17.95 -12.00
CA THR A 44 -6.23 -18.40 -11.06
C THR A 44 -7.05 -17.25 -10.51
N ASP A 45 -6.68 -16.00 -10.82
CA ASP A 45 -7.41 -14.83 -10.34
C ASP A 45 -8.71 -14.65 -11.11
N GLU A 46 -9.76 -14.30 -10.38
CA GLU A 46 -11.10 -14.13 -10.93
C GLU A 46 -11.42 -12.65 -11.12
N VAL A 47 -12.06 -12.32 -12.24
CA VAL A 47 -12.59 -10.96 -12.48
C VAL A 47 -14.10 -11.05 -12.58
N THR A 48 -14.79 -10.30 -11.74
CA THR A 48 -16.24 -10.10 -11.85
C THR A 48 -16.53 -8.66 -12.22
N LYS A 49 -17.47 -8.45 -13.13
CA LYS A 49 -17.98 -7.11 -13.44
C LYS A 49 -19.26 -6.85 -12.63
N THR A 50 -19.29 -5.73 -11.94
CA THR A 50 -20.52 -5.14 -11.37
C THR A 50 -20.88 -3.86 -12.13
N ASP A 51 -21.97 -3.20 -11.74
CA ASP A 51 -22.35 -1.92 -12.36
C ASP A 51 -21.29 -0.83 -12.13
N ASP A 52 -20.67 -0.83 -10.95
CA ASP A 52 -19.71 0.21 -10.53
C ASP A 52 -18.25 -0.17 -10.78
N PHE A 53 -17.88 -1.45 -10.73
CA PHE A 53 -16.49 -1.90 -10.71
C PHE A 53 -16.20 -3.17 -11.50
N TYR A 54 -14.97 -3.29 -12.01
CA TYR A 54 -14.35 -4.59 -12.16
C TYR A 54 -13.73 -4.99 -10.82
N ILE A 55 -14.12 -6.15 -10.30
CA ILE A 55 -13.58 -6.71 -9.05
C ILE A 55 -12.62 -7.83 -9.42
N LEU A 56 -11.32 -7.57 -9.28
CA LEU A 56 -10.26 -8.58 -9.39
C LEU A 56 -10.05 -9.23 -8.03
N ARG A 57 -10.38 -10.52 -7.92
CA ARG A 57 -10.16 -11.34 -6.73
C ARG A 57 -8.89 -12.14 -6.88
N GLN A 58 -8.01 -12.00 -5.90
CA GLN A 58 -6.72 -12.66 -5.84
C GLN A 58 -6.58 -13.36 -4.49
N HIS A 59 -5.71 -14.36 -4.46
CA HIS A 59 -5.38 -15.09 -3.24
C HIS A 59 -3.87 -15.21 -3.11
N SER A 60 -3.33 -14.84 -1.95
CA SER A 60 -1.90 -14.91 -1.64
C SER A 60 -1.72 -15.52 -0.25
N GLY A 61 -1.27 -16.77 -0.20
CA GLY A 61 -1.13 -17.50 1.06
C GLY A 61 -2.46 -17.67 1.79
N SER A 62 -2.65 -17.00 2.93
CA SER A 62 -3.90 -17.02 3.70
C SER A 62 -4.75 -15.75 3.53
N VAL A 63 -4.33 -14.84 2.64
CA VAL A 63 -4.92 -13.54 2.40
C VAL A 63 -5.79 -13.58 1.15
N ASP A 64 -7.07 -13.24 1.31
CA ASP A 64 -7.94 -12.90 0.20
C ASP A 64 -7.81 -11.40 -0.10
N LEU A 65 -7.73 -11.05 -1.37
CA LEU A 65 -7.55 -9.68 -1.82
C LEU A 65 -8.53 -9.35 -2.95
N HIS A 66 -9.28 -8.26 -2.79
CA HIS A 66 -10.21 -7.74 -3.79
C HIS A 66 -9.77 -6.34 -4.24
N ASN A 67 -9.45 -6.19 -5.52
CA ASN A 67 -9.18 -4.90 -6.14
C ASN A 67 -10.43 -4.42 -6.87
N TYR A 68 -10.93 -3.25 -6.49
CA TYR A 68 -12.05 -2.58 -7.12
C TYR A 68 -11.51 -1.57 -8.14
N VAL A 69 -11.65 -1.92 -9.41
CA VAL A 69 -11.10 -1.19 -10.55
C VAL A 69 -12.24 -0.45 -11.25
N ASN A 70 -12.11 0.85 -11.38
CA ASN A 70 -13.10 1.69 -12.08
C ASN A 70 -13.13 1.31 -13.58
N PRO A 71 -14.31 1.02 -14.15
CA PRO A 71 -14.42 0.51 -15.52
C PRO A 71 -14.12 1.56 -16.61
N LYS A 72 -14.15 2.86 -16.26
CA LYS A 72 -13.86 3.96 -17.18
C LYS A 72 -12.37 4.33 -17.17
N THR A 73 -11.77 4.42 -15.99
CA THR A 73 -10.38 4.88 -15.84
C THR A 73 -9.38 3.72 -15.75
N MET A 74 -9.87 2.50 -15.52
CA MET A 74 -9.06 1.31 -15.24
C MET A 74 -8.12 1.47 -14.03
N LYS A 75 -8.42 2.41 -13.13
CA LYS A 75 -7.67 2.65 -11.90
C LYS A 75 -8.28 1.90 -10.72
N ILE A 76 -7.43 1.43 -9.81
CA ILE A 76 -7.87 0.83 -8.56
C ILE A 76 -8.33 1.96 -7.64
N GLU A 77 -9.59 1.96 -7.23
CA GLU A 77 -10.14 2.95 -6.28
C GLU A 77 -10.21 2.38 -4.86
N ARG A 78 -10.28 1.05 -4.73
CA ARG A 78 -10.30 0.37 -3.43
C ARG A 78 -9.59 -0.98 -3.49
N VAL A 79 -8.88 -1.29 -2.42
CA VAL A 79 -8.36 -2.64 -2.15
C VAL A 79 -8.91 -3.11 -0.82
N GLU A 80 -9.45 -4.32 -0.77
CA GLU A 80 -9.86 -4.97 0.47
C GLU A 80 -9.03 -6.24 0.65
N MET A 81 -8.43 -6.40 1.83
CA MET A 81 -7.63 -7.56 2.20
C MET A 81 -8.19 -8.19 3.46
N LEU A 82 -8.28 -9.52 3.49
CA LEU A 82 -8.71 -10.29 4.65
C LEU A 82 -7.80 -11.51 4.82
N GLU A 83 -7.12 -11.59 5.96
CA GLU A 83 -6.39 -12.78 6.36
C GLU A 83 -7.33 -13.71 7.13
N LYS A 84 -7.64 -14.87 6.54
CA LYS A 84 -8.73 -15.75 6.98
C LYS A 84 -8.54 -16.31 8.41
N PRO A 85 -7.36 -16.84 8.79
CA PRO A 85 -7.04 -17.31 10.14
C PRO A 85 -7.22 -16.29 11.27
N SER A 86 -6.54 -15.15 11.18
CA SER A 86 -6.47 -14.13 12.24
C SER A 86 -7.65 -13.15 12.21
N LYS A 87 -8.35 -13.08 11.07
CA LYS A 87 -9.34 -12.03 10.75
C LYS A 87 -8.74 -10.63 10.72
N ASN A 88 -7.42 -10.51 10.57
CA ASN A 88 -6.79 -9.24 10.26
C ASN A 88 -7.29 -8.78 8.88
N SER A 89 -7.60 -7.50 8.76
CA SER A 89 -8.08 -6.92 7.51
C SER A 89 -7.44 -5.56 7.25
N ALA A 90 -7.40 -5.22 5.98
CA ALA A 90 -6.98 -3.91 5.52
C ALA A 90 -7.93 -3.42 4.43
N VAL A 91 -8.28 -2.14 4.48
CA VAL A 91 -9.02 -1.47 3.42
C VAL A 91 -8.23 -0.25 3.00
N ILE A 92 -7.93 -0.16 1.70
CA ILE A 92 -7.27 0.98 1.11
C ILE A 92 -8.26 1.64 0.17
N ARG A 93 -8.40 2.98 0.26
CA ARG A 93 -9.22 3.80 -0.62
C ARG A 93 -8.36 4.88 -1.23
N TYR A 94 -8.43 5.02 -2.54
CA TYR A 94 -7.70 6.02 -3.30
C TYR A 94 -8.67 7.09 -3.79
N ASN A 95 -8.28 8.35 -3.67
CA ASN A 95 -9.08 9.48 -4.13
C ASN A 95 -8.20 10.46 -4.92
N ASP A 96 -8.84 11.49 -5.47
CA ASP A 96 -8.18 12.63 -6.13
C ASP A 96 -7.20 12.21 -7.23
N PHE A 97 -7.68 11.42 -8.19
CA PHE A 97 -6.84 11.01 -9.31
C PHE A 97 -6.53 12.19 -10.22
N HIS A 98 -5.25 12.52 -10.34
CA HIS A 98 -4.75 13.51 -11.29
C HIS A 98 -3.99 12.85 -12.42
N MET A 99 -4.08 13.43 -13.61
CA MET A 99 -3.27 13.02 -14.76
C MET A 99 -1.89 13.66 -14.66
N LEU A 100 -0.87 12.81 -14.63
CA LEU A 100 0.55 13.15 -14.76
C LEU A 100 1.01 12.60 -16.11
N GLU A 101 1.10 13.49 -17.11
CA GLU A 101 1.30 13.12 -18.51
C GLU A 101 0.24 12.11 -18.97
N GLN A 102 0.63 10.86 -19.20
CA GLN A 102 -0.23 9.75 -19.63
C GLN A 102 -0.70 8.84 -18.48
N TYR A 103 -0.25 9.09 -17.24
CA TYR A 103 -0.55 8.25 -16.07
C TYR A 103 -1.51 8.96 -15.13
N ALA A 104 -2.62 8.30 -14.75
CA ALA A 104 -3.43 8.77 -13.63
C ALA A 104 -2.85 8.26 -12.30
N LEU A 105 -2.58 9.16 -11.35
CA LEU A 105 -2.04 8.88 -10.02
C LEU A 105 -3.04 9.35 -8.95
N PRO A 106 -3.31 8.57 -7.89
CA PRO A 106 -4.09 9.06 -6.76
C PRO A 106 -3.28 10.07 -5.94
N PHE A 107 -3.83 11.26 -5.71
CA PHE A 107 -3.17 12.28 -4.89
C PHE A 107 -3.49 12.13 -3.40
N SER A 108 -4.51 11.36 -3.04
CA SER A 108 -4.82 11.10 -1.64
C SER A 108 -5.33 9.67 -1.43
N GLY A 109 -5.26 9.20 -0.18
CA GLY A 109 -5.82 7.91 0.17
C GLY A 109 -5.87 7.65 1.67
N ILE A 110 -6.70 6.68 2.03
CA ILE A 110 -6.91 6.24 3.41
C ILE A 110 -6.66 4.74 3.47
N ILE A 111 -5.83 4.31 4.41
CA ILE A 111 -5.55 2.92 4.74
C ILE A 111 -6.09 2.65 6.14
N SER A 112 -7.06 1.75 6.25
CA SER A 112 -7.62 1.29 7.51
C SER A 112 -7.19 -0.14 7.77
N LEU A 113 -6.44 -0.36 8.85
CA LEU A 113 -5.94 -1.67 9.28
C LEU A 113 -6.67 -2.10 10.55
N PHE A 114 -7.25 -3.29 10.53
CA PHE A 114 -7.84 -3.93 11.71
C PHE A 114 -7.06 -5.22 11.99
N TYR A 115 -6.42 -5.31 13.14
CA TYR A 115 -5.55 -6.45 13.43
C TYR A 115 -5.47 -6.77 14.92
N GLN A 116 -5.09 -8.00 15.22
CA GLN A 116 -4.86 -8.45 16.60
C GLN A 116 -3.43 -8.07 17.04
N GLY A 117 -3.34 -7.08 17.94
CA GLY A 117 -2.09 -6.72 18.62
C GLY A 117 -1.92 -7.43 19.96
N LYS A 118 -0.76 -7.23 20.61
CA LYS A 118 -0.46 -7.79 21.94
C LYS A 118 -1.47 -7.36 23.02
N ALA A 119 -2.07 -6.18 22.87
CA ALA A 119 -3.01 -5.59 23.83
C ALA A 119 -4.49 -5.78 23.45
N GLY A 120 -4.79 -6.54 22.38
CA GLY A 120 -6.16 -6.73 21.89
C GLY A 120 -6.32 -6.32 20.42
N LYS A 121 -7.58 -6.18 19.98
CA LYS A 121 -7.91 -5.70 18.63
C LYS A 121 -7.51 -4.23 18.51
N LEU A 122 -6.75 -3.91 17.47
CA LEU A 122 -6.30 -2.57 17.16
C LEU A 122 -6.89 -2.12 15.82
N ASN A 123 -7.19 -0.82 15.74
CA ASN A 123 -7.53 -0.14 14.51
C ASN A 123 -6.46 0.93 14.25
N THR A 124 -5.86 0.94 13.07
CA THR A 124 -4.88 1.94 12.65
C THR A 124 -5.34 2.54 11.34
N VAL A 125 -5.50 3.86 11.32
CA VAL A 125 -5.85 4.63 10.12
C VAL A 125 -4.63 5.43 9.71
N ILE A 126 -4.26 5.33 8.44
CA ILE A 126 -3.18 6.09 7.82
C ILE A 126 -3.79 6.86 6.66
N GLU A 127 -3.66 8.17 6.71
CA GLU A 127 -4.07 9.07 5.63
C GLU A 127 -2.80 9.61 4.95
N PHE A 128 -2.81 9.66 3.63
CA PHE A 128 -1.73 10.25 2.87
C PHE A 128 -2.29 11.20 1.80
N GLU A 129 -1.52 12.26 1.53
CA GLU A 129 -1.82 13.27 0.52
C GLU A 129 -0.50 13.72 -0.12
N TYR A 130 -0.46 13.75 -1.45
CA TYR A 130 0.65 14.25 -2.23
C TYR A 130 0.37 15.68 -2.68
N ASN A 131 1.23 16.62 -2.24
CA ASN A 131 1.14 18.01 -2.70
C ASN A 131 1.67 18.18 -4.14
N LYS A 132 2.61 17.32 -4.55
CA LYS A 132 3.24 17.35 -5.87
C LYS A 132 3.77 15.97 -6.23
N ALA A 133 3.68 15.60 -7.49
CA ALA A 133 4.28 14.42 -8.07
C ALA A 133 4.79 14.76 -9.48
N ASP A 134 6.00 14.32 -9.79
CA ASP A 134 6.66 14.50 -11.09
C ASP A 134 7.20 13.13 -11.54
N ILE A 135 7.16 12.85 -12.84
CA ILE A 135 7.78 11.66 -13.45
C ILE A 135 9.08 12.11 -14.09
N GLU A 136 10.21 11.55 -13.66
CA GLU A 136 11.53 11.92 -14.18
C GLU A 136 12.15 10.73 -14.93
N ASP A 137 12.63 10.97 -16.15
CA ASP A 137 13.39 9.99 -16.95
C ASP A 137 14.87 9.90 -16.56
N LYS A 138 15.31 10.71 -15.60
CA LYS A 138 16.72 10.78 -15.19
C LYS A 138 17.01 9.69 -14.15
N GLU A 139 18.16 9.05 -14.31
CA GLU A 139 18.65 8.08 -13.34
C GLU A 139 18.71 8.70 -11.93
N LEU A 140 18.00 8.07 -11.01
CA LEU A 140 17.76 8.61 -9.67
C LEU A 140 19.06 8.48 -8.84
N LYS A 141 19.86 9.55 -8.81
CA LYS A 141 21.03 9.63 -7.93
C LYS A 141 20.58 9.99 -6.52
N PHE A 142 20.33 9.00 -5.67
CA PHE A 142 20.07 9.22 -4.25
C PHE A 142 21.31 9.82 -3.56
N PRO A 143 21.30 11.10 -3.14
CA PRO A 143 22.47 11.73 -2.54
C PRO A 143 22.58 11.44 -1.04
N PHE A 144 22.02 10.31 -0.56
CA PHE A 144 21.93 10.02 0.86
C PHE A 144 23.18 9.29 1.36
N ASN A 145 24.18 10.05 1.78
CA ASN A 145 25.15 9.55 2.76
C ASN A 145 24.52 9.69 4.16
N ILE A 146 24.30 8.58 4.86
CA ILE A 146 23.92 8.60 6.28
C ILE A 146 25.05 9.28 7.05
N PRO A 147 24.85 10.48 7.65
CA PRO A 147 25.94 11.17 8.32
C PRO A 147 26.40 10.33 9.52
N LYS A 148 27.73 10.19 9.70
CA LYS A 148 28.36 9.35 10.76
C LYS A 148 27.87 9.60 12.19
N LYS A 149 27.18 10.72 12.43
CA LYS A 149 26.66 11.17 13.73
C LYS A 149 25.25 10.65 14.07
N TYR A 150 24.63 9.87 13.18
CA TYR A 150 23.33 9.25 13.45
C TYR A 150 23.57 7.85 14.00
N GLU A 151 23.06 7.59 15.20
CA GLU A 151 23.08 6.24 15.79
C GLU A 151 22.01 5.38 15.14
N ARG A 152 22.39 4.17 14.74
CA ARG A 152 21.47 3.11 14.34
C ARG A 152 20.78 2.58 15.58
N LYS A 153 19.45 2.60 15.61
CA LYS A 153 18.64 1.93 16.62
C LYS A 153 17.67 0.93 16.01
#